data_AF-A0A7K6LJR8-F1
#
_entry.id   AF-A0A7K6LJR8-F1
#
_cell.length_a   1.000
_cell.length_b   1.000
_cell.length_c   1.000
_cell.angle_alpha   90.00
_cell.angle_beta   90.00
_cell.angle_gamma   90.00
#
_symmetry.space_group_name_H-M   'P 1'
#
loop_
_entity.id
_entity.type
_entity.pdbx_description
1 polymer ?
#
loop_
_entity_poly.entity_id
_entity_poly.type
_entity_poly.pdbx_seq_one_letter_code
_entity_poly.pdbx_strand_id
1 'polypeptide(L)'
;LYQSMADSHVLAKQLDGPLDGLSWTEFCTLLRENIEALIVNFHKASERISHLEYICKHKTDTMNDLQQNQEDAFEKMSEQLKAQDHCWQKEKQYLEQQYSNLLAEAHARAQECEETAQKNRQKLYALEQICEKLAHENASARNTLANAQNERSSLLAACALLSGALCPLYERLCEISSQRNLLQDQVNLHNLVNQKIGRLLCALPTNVENNQDEARLRQRRAKGLVYVFRRAVIAVLAANRLRVLAQHSCSLFIWTDSSRRSIGIRVCVGEPRGRRNLQFCSTGFEEEGVDCIEALDWLTSSDLYTAIISSVSELQDVLNKPDPNSWLSGQSLISAAKNSFAKLMDNLRILMEAVQVNPCRCTAYLERDSLIQRLACGLHRVNAQALEVGL
;
A
#
# COMPACT_ATOMS: atom_id res chain seq x y z
N LEU A 1 -63.14 -33.79 -104.94
CA LEU A 1 -63.70 -35.17 -105.01
C LEU A 1 -65.02 -35.21 -105.77
N TYR A 2 -66.05 -34.43 -105.40
CA TYR A 2 -67.34 -34.41 -106.15
C TYR A 2 -67.20 -33.83 -107.58
N GLN A 3 -66.38 -32.79 -107.78
CA GLN A 3 -66.11 -32.21 -109.11
C GLN A 3 -65.19 -33.07 -110.00
N SER A 4 -64.28 -33.86 -109.41
CA SER A 4 -63.38 -34.73 -110.20
C SER A 4 -64.04 -36.03 -110.66
N MET A 5 -65.20 -36.40 -110.09
CA MET A 5 -66.01 -37.51 -110.60
C MET A 5 -66.88 -37.07 -111.78
N ALA A 6 -67.34 -35.81 -111.83
CA ALA A 6 -68.13 -35.28 -112.95
C ALA A 6 -67.31 -35.20 -114.25
N ASP A 7 -66.01 -34.93 -114.17
CA ASP A 7 -65.09 -34.90 -115.32
C ASP A 7 -64.62 -36.30 -115.78
N SER A 8 -65.02 -37.37 -115.07
CA SER A 8 -64.63 -38.75 -115.40
C SER A 8 -65.58 -39.45 -116.39
N HIS A 9 -66.51 -38.72 -117.02
CA HIS A 9 -67.35 -39.20 -118.13
C HIS A 9 -66.61 -39.31 -119.48
N VAL A 10 -65.32 -39.69 -119.48
CA VAL A 10 -64.52 -39.93 -120.70
C VAL A 10 -64.65 -41.41 -121.13
N LEU A 11 -65.88 -41.82 -121.45
CA LEU A 11 -66.17 -43.21 -121.86
C LEU A 11 -66.78 -43.36 -123.26
N ALA A 12 -66.69 -42.34 -124.10
CA ALA A 12 -67.04 -42.50 -125.50
C ALA A 12 -66.16 -41.61 -126.36
N LYS A 13 -65.50 -42.22 -127.35
CA LYS A 13 -65.10 -41.52 -128.58
C LYS A 13 -66.38 -40.90 -129.16
N GLN A 14 -66.46 -39.57 -129.15
CA GLN A 14 -67.61 -38.79 -129.62
C GLN A 14 -67.92 -39.17 -131.09
N LEU A 15 -69.15 -39.60 -131.39
CA LEU A 15 -69.56 -39.98 -132.75
C LEU A 15 -69.81 -38.72 -133.61
N ASP A 16 -69.10 -38.59 -134.72
CA ASP A 16 -69.37 -37.57 -135.77
C ASP A 16 -70.43 -38.07 -136.79
N GLY A 17 -71.53 -38.71 -136.33
CA GLY A 17 -72.63 -39.12 -137.22
C GLY A 17 -73.75 -39.95 -136.56
N PRO A 18 -74.95 -40.08 -137.17
CA PRO A 18 -76.10 -40.82 -136.64
C PRO A 18 -75.93 -42.35 -136.74
N LEU A 19 -76.38 -43.07 -135.70
CA LEU A 19 -76.21 -44.53 -135.51
C LEU A 19 -76.83 -45.42 -136.62
N ASP A 20 -77.72 -44.85 -137.45
CA ASP A 20 -78.62 -45.55 -138.38
C ASP A 20 -77.97 -45.88 -139.76
N GLY A 21 -76.72 -45.47 -139.98
CA GLY A 21 -75.98 -45.67 -141.24
C GLY A 21 -74.71 -46.51 -141.13
N LEU A 22 -74.36 -46.98 -139.92
CA LEU A 22 -73.18 -47.81 -139.70
C LEU A 22 -73.52 -49.25 -140.10
N SER A 23 -72.68 -49.85 -140.94
CA SER A 23 -72.74 -51.30 -141.14
C SER A 23 -72.54 -52.01 -139.79
N TRP A 24 -73.20 -53.14 -139.56
CA TRP A 24 -73.07 -53.91 -138.30
C TRP A 24 -71.60 -54.16 -137.91
N THR A 25 -70.73 -54.28 -138.91
CA THR A 25 -69.27 -54.33 -138.79
C THR A 25 -68.65 -53.09 -138.14
N GLU A 26 -69.05 -51.88 -138.53
CA GLU A 26 -68.50 -50.61 -137.99
C GLU A 26 -68.97 -50.33 -136.55
N PHE A 27 -70.23 -50.67 -136.23
CA PHE A 27 -70.72 -50.61 -134.86
C PHE A 27 -69.96 -51.59 -133.94
N CYS A 28 -69.73 -52.82 -134.40
CA CYS A 28 -68.94 -53.80 -133.66
C CYS A 28 -67.47 -53.37 -133.46
N THR A 29 -66.87 -52.67 -134.43
CA THR A 29 -65.51 -52.11 -134.27
C THR A 29 -65.47 -50.97 -133.27
N LEU A 30 -66.45 -50.06 -133.29
CA LEU A 30 -66.50 -48.92 -132.37
C LEU A 30 -66.81 -49.38 -130.93
N LEU A 31 -67.68 -50.38 -130.77
CA LEU A 31 -67.92 -51.02 -129.48
C LEU A 31 -66.64 -51.70 -128.96
N ARG A 32 -65.91 -52.42 -129.83
CA ARG A 32 -64.64 -53.07 -129.48
C ARG A 32 -63.57 -52.05 -129.07
N GLU A 33 -63.41 -50.96 -129.81
CA GLU A 33 -62.45 -49.89 -129.49
C GLU A 33 -62.78 -49.20 -128.16
N ASN A 34 -64.05 -48.91 -127.88
CA ASN A 34 -64.44 -48.30 -126.60
C ASN A 34 -64.26 -49.28 -125.43
N ILE A 35 -64.54 -50.58 -125.63
CA ILE A 35 -64.28 -51.62 -124.64
C ILE A 35 -62.76 -51.75 -124.38
N GLU A 36 -61.94 -51.78 -125.42
CA GLU A 36 -60.47 -51.83 -125.30
C GLU A 36 -59.91 -50.58 -124.60
N ALA A 37 -60.39 -49.38 -124.95
CA ALA A 37 -60.01 -48.14 -124.27
C ALA A 37 -60.42 -48.12 -122.79
N LEU A 38 -61.61 -48.66 -122.47
CA LEU A 38 -62.07 -48.82 -121.10
C LEU A 38 -61.18 -49.81 -120.33
N ILE A 39 -60.79 -50.94 -120.94
CA ILE A 39 -59.89 -51.92 -120.33
C ILE A 39 -58.51 -51.32 -120.05
N VAL A 40 -57.96 -50.54 -120.98
CA VAL A 40 -56.67 -49.84 -120.81
C VAL A 40 -56.76 -48.77 -119.72
N ASN A 41 -57.83 -47.96 -119.71
CA ASN A 41 -58.05 -46.95 -118.67
C ASN A 41 -58.29 -47.58 -117.30
N PHE A 42 -58.99 -48.71 -117.24
CA PHE A 42 -59.19 -49.48 -116.01
C PHE A 42 -57.86 -50.03 -115.49
N HIS A 43 -57.03 -50.62 -116.35
CA HIS A 43 -55.68 -51.07 -115.97
C HIS A 43 -54.82 -49.91 -115.46
N LYS A 44 -54.82 -48.77 -116.17
CA LYS A 44 -54.08 -47.56 -115.76
C LYS A 44 -54.59 -46.97 -114.44
N ALA A 45 -55.90 -47.01 -114.20
CA ALA A 45 -56.50 -46.59 -112.95
C ALA A 45 -56.13 -47.57 -111.82
N SER A 46 -56.17 -48.87 -112.08
CA SER A 46 -55.78 -49.91 -111.14
C SER A 46 -54.29 -49.79 -110.74
N GLU A 47 -53.38 -49.55 -111.69
CA GLU A 47 -51.97 -49.30 -111.41
C GLU A 47 -51.76 -48.03 -110.56
N ARG A 48 -52.50 -46.95 -110.87
CA ARG A 48 -52.46 -45.72 -110.08
C ARG A 48 -52.95 -45.94 -108.65
N ILE A 49 -54.02 -46.73 -108.48
CA ILE A 49 -54.54 -47.10 -107.16
C ILE A 49 -53.47 -47.89 -106.41
N SER A 50 -52.86 -48.92 -107.02
CA SER A 50 -51.80 -49.70 -106.37
C SER A 50 -50.58 -48.86 -105.99
N HIS A 51 -50.18 -47.89 -106.82
CA HIS A 51 -49.10 -46.96 -106.49
C HIS A 51 -49.46 -46.00 -105.35
N LEU A 52 -50.70 -45.48 -105.33
CA LEU A 52 -51.18 -44.64 -104.23
C LEU A 52 -51.32 -45.43 -102.93
N GLU A 53 -51.80 -46.67 -102.98
CA GLU A 53 -51.83 -47.58 -101.84
C GLU A 53 -50.41 -47.84 -101.30
N TYR A 54 -49.45 -48.06 -102.19
CA TYR A 54 -48.03 -48.19 -101.81
C TYR A 54 -47.50 -46.91 -101.14
N ILE A 55 -47.74 -45.73 -101.72
CA ILE A 55 -47.32 -44.44 -101.13
C ILE A 55 -48.00 -44.21 -99.78
N CYS A 56 -49.30 -44.44 -99.68
CA CYS A 56 -50.06 -44.28 -98.44
C CYS A 56 -49.54 -45.22 -97.35
N LYS A 57 -49.26 -46.47 -97.70
CA LYS A 57 -48.66 -47.44 -96.79
C LYS A 57 -47.27 -47.00 -96.35
N HIS A 58 -46.38 -46.67 -97.28
CA HIS A 58 -45.04 -46.17 -96.97
C HIS A 58 -45.08 -44.92 -96.08
N LYS A 59 -45.95 -43.95 -96.39
CA LYS A 59 -46.09 -42.74 -95.58
C LYS A 59 -46.60 -43.07 -94.16
N THR A 60 -47.53 -44.00 -94.05
CA THR A 60 -48.05 -44.47 -92.75
C THR A 60 -46.94 -45.16 -91.96
N ASP A 61 -46.18 -46.06 -92.59
CA ASP A 61 -45.05 -46.74 -91.96
C ASP A 61 -43.99 -45.73 -91.49
N THR A 62 -43.59 -44.77 -92.34
CA THR A 62 -42.63 -43.72 -91.94
C THR A 62 -43.15 -42.81 -90.82
N MET A 63 -44.47 -42.55 -90.77
CA MET A 63 -45.06 -41.72 -89.73
C MET A 63 -45.12 -42.46 -88.39
N ASN A 64 -45.43 -43.77 -88.42
CA ASN A 64 -45.36 -44.63 -87.25
C ASN A 64 -43.92 -44.72 -86.73
N ASP A 65 -42.94 -44.92 -87.61
CA ASP A 65 -41.52 -44.95 -87.24
C ASP A 65 -41.06 -43.62 -86.62
N LEU A 66 -41.46 -42.48 -87.19
CA LEU A 66 -41.13 -41.17 -86.64
C LEU A 66 -41.78 -40.95 -85.26
N GLN A 67 -43.05 -41.32 -85.11
CA GLN A 67 -43.77 -41.23 -83.84
C GLN A 67 -43.12 -42.10 -82.78
N GLN A 68 -42.79 -43.36 -83.10
CA GLN A 68 -42.10 -44.26 -82.18
C GLN A 68 -40.74 -43.70 -81.77
N ASN A 69 -39.94 -43.22 -82.73
CA ASN A 69 -38.64 -42.61 -82.43
C ASN A 69 -38.76 -41.37 -81.52
N GLN A 70 -39.81 -40.57 -81.70
CA GLN A 70 -40.08 -39.40 -80.87
C GLN A 70 -40.51 -39.80 -79.45
N GLU A 71 -41.38 -40.80 -79.31
CA GLU A 71 -41.80 -41.36 -78.02
C GLU A 71 -40.60 -41.95 -77.27
N ASP A 72 -39.77 -42.76 -77.93
CA ASP A 72 -38.54 -43.33 -77.37
C ASP A 72 -37.54 -42.23 -76.94
N ALA A 73 -37.43 -41.14 -77.71
CA ALA A 73 -36.56 -40.01 -77.37
C ALA A 73 -37.08 -39.23 -76.16
N PHE A 74 -38.39 -39.02 -76.05
CA PHE A 74 -38.99 -38.38 -74.87
C PHE A 74 -38.91 -39.25 -73.62
N GLU A 75 -39.08 -40.57 -73.76
CA GLU A 75 -38.93 -41.51 -72.65
C GLU A 75 -37.49 -41.48 -72.11
N LYS A 76 -36.49 -41.59 -73.00
CA LYS A 76 -35.06 -41.45 -72.62
C LYS A 76 -34.75 -40.12 -71.96
N MET A 77 -35.29 -39.01 -72.48
CA MET A 77 -35.08 -37.68 -71.91
C MET A 77 -35.74 -37.55 -70.52
N SER A 78 -36.94 -38.10 -70.34
CA SER A 78 -37.65 -38.15 -69.06
C SER A 78 -36.89 -38.97 -68.01
N GLU A 79 -36.33 -40.11 -68.40
CA GLU A 79 -35.49 -40.92 -67.52
C GLU A 79 -34.19 -40.20 -67.12
N GLN A 80 -33.51 -39.54 -68.07
CA GLN A 80 -32.32 -38.74 -67.77
C GLN A 80 -32.62 -37.59 -66.82
N LEU A 81 -33.73 -36.88 -67.01
CA LEU A 81 -34.14 -35.78 -66.13
C LEU A 81 -34.44 -36.29 -64.72
N LYS A 82 -35.15 -37.42 -64.58
CA LYS A 82 -35.41 -38.04 -63.27
C LYS A 82 -34.12 -38.49 -62.58
N ALA A 83 -33.16 -39.05 -63.33
CA ALA A 83 -31.87 -39.45 -62.78
C ALA A 83 -31.06 -38.24 -62.30
N GLN A 84 -31.09 -37.14 -63.06
CA GLN A 84 -30.45 -35.87 -62.70
C GLN A 84 -31.08 -35.24 -61.46
N ASP A 85 -32.42 -35.13 -61.40
CA ASP A 85 -33.13 -34.62 -60.24
C ASP A 85 -32.83 -35.42 -58.97
N HIS A 86 -32.80 -36.75 -59.09
CA HIS A 86 -32.43 -37.62 -57.99
C HIS A 86 -30.97 -37.44 -57.54
N CYS A 87 -30.04 -37.20 -58.48
CA CYS A 87 -28.64 -36.90 -58.16
C CYS A 87 -28.52 -35.57 -57.40
N TRP A 88 -29.17 -34.51 -57.89
CA TRP A 88 -29.21 -33.20 -57.24
C TRP A 88 -29.88 -33.25 -55.87
N GLN A 89 -30.95 -34.02 -55.72
CA GLN A 89 -31.63 -34.18 -54.44
C GLN A 89 -30.72 -34.86 -53.41
N LYS A 90 -29.93 -35.86 -53.81
CA LYS A 90 -28.93 -36.50 -52.94
C LYS A 90 -27.82 -35.54 -52.53
N GLU A 91 -27.29 -34.77 -53.48
CA GLU A 91 -26.24 -33.78 -53.20
C GLU A 91 -26.74 -32.68 -52.25
N LYS A 92 -27.97 -32.19 -52.49
CA LYS A 92 -28.64 -31.23 -51.61
C LYS A 92 -28.77 -31.78 -50.18
N GLN A 93 -29.30 -32.99 -50.03
CA GLN A 93 -29.45 -33.62 -48.70
C GLN A 93 -28.09 -33.80 -48.00
N TYR A 94 -27.07 -34.22 -48.74
CA TYR A 94 -25.72 -34.35 -48.20
C TYR A 94 -25.17 -33.01 -47.70
N LEU A 95 -25.28 -31.94 -48.50
CA LEU A 95 -24.83 -30.61 -48.11
C LEU A 95 -25.63 -30.06 -46.92
N GLU A 96 -26.96 -30.19 -46.92
CA GLU A 96 -27.81 -29.78 -45.80
C GLU A 96 -27.37 -30.48 -44.50
N GLN A 97 -27.05 -31.77 -44.56
CA GLN A 97 -26.59 -32.52 -43.39
C GLN A 97 -25.18 -32.14 -42.95
N GLN A 98 -24.27 -31.84 -43.88
CA GLN A 98 -22.94 -31.29 -43.56
C GLN A 98 -23.05 -29.92 -42.87
N TYR A 99 -23.88 -29.02 -43.41
CA TYR A 99 -24.10 -27.70 -42.82
C TYR A 99 -24.77 -27.79 -41.45
N SER A 100 -25.75 -28.69 -41.25
CA SER A 100 -26.38 -28.89 -39.94
C SER A 100 -25.38 -29.38 -38.90
N ASN A 101 -24.48 -30.30 -39.29
CA ASN A 101 -23.44 -30.81 -38.39
C ASN A 101 -22.42 -29.72 -38.04
N LEU A 102 -21.97 -28.94 -39.03
CA LEU A 102 -21.03 -27.85 -38.80
C LEU A 102 -21.63 -26.76 -37.91
N LEU A 103 -22.91 -26.43 -38.09
CA LEU A 103 -23.61 -25.47 -37.23
C LEU A 103 -23.75 -25.99 -35.79
N ALA A 104 -24.05 -27.28 -35.61
CA ALA A 104 -24.12 -27.89 -34.28
C ALA A 104 -22.76 -27.86 -33.58
N GLU A 105 -21.67 -28.19 -34.29
CA GLU A 105 -20.31 -28.13 -33.73
C GLU A 105 -19.88 -26.69 -33.41
N ALA A 106 -20.20 -25.73 -34.28
CA ALA A 106 -19.94 -24.32 -34.03
C ALA A 106 -20.70 -23.83 -32.79
N HIS A 107 -21.96 -24.25 -32.63
CA HIS A 107 -22.76 -23.86 -31.48
C HIS A 107 -22.25 -24.48 -30.17
N ALA A 108 -21.87 -25.76 -30.18
CA ALA A 108 -21.27 -26.44 -29.04
C ALA A 108 -19.96 -25.76 -28.59
N ARG A 109 -19.08 -25.42 -29.54
CA ARG A 109 -17.83 -24.69 -29.25
C ARG A 109 -18.08 -23.28 -28.72
N ALA A 110 -19.06 -22.57 -29.27
CA ALA A 110 -19.43 -21.25 -28.78
C ALA A 110 -19.93 -21.31 -27.33
N GLN A 111 -20.76 -22.31 -27.00
CA GLN A 111 -21.27 -22.51 -25.64
C GLN A 111 -20.15 -22.85 -24.66
N GLU A 112 -19.23 -23.76 -25.02
CA GLU A 112 -18.07 -24.07 -24.17
C GLU A 112 -17.17 -22.84 -23.94
N CYS A 113 -16.96 -22.03 -24.99
CA CYS A 113 -16.22 -20.78 -24.88
C CYS A 113 -16.91 -19.77 -23.94
N GLU A 114 -18.24 -19.69 -23.98
CA GLU A 114 -19.03 -18.83 -23.10
C GLU A 114 -18.95 -19.28 -21.63
N GLU A 115 -19.11 -20.58 -21.38
CA GLU A 115 -19.00 -21.16 -20.03
C GLU A 115 -17.61 -20.96 -19.43
N THR A 116 -16.56 -21.19 -20.23
CA THR A 116 -15.18 -20.97 -19.80
C THR A 116 -14.87 -19.49 -19.57
N ALA A 117 -15.37 -18.59 -20.42
CA ALA A 117 -15.25 -17.15 -20.22
C ALA A 117 -15.96 -16.69 -18.95
N GLN A 118 -17.17 -17.19 -18.68
CA GLN A 118 -17.92 -16.86 -17.47
C GLN A 118 -17.23 -17.36 -16.21
N LYS A 119 -16.71 -18.59 -16.23
CA LYS A 119 -15.89 -19.15 -15.13
C LYS A 119 -14.64 -18.31 -14.88
N ASN A 120 -13.95 -17.88 -15.93
CA ASN A 120 -12.77 -17.02 -15.81
C ASN A 120 -13.13 -15.63 -15.28
N ARG A 121 -14.27 -15.07 -15.70
CA ARG A 121 -14.76 -13.78 -15.18
C ARG A 121 -15.05 -13.84 -13.68
N GLN A 122 -15.67 -14.93 -13.20
CA GLN A 122 -15.88 -15.15 -11.77
C GLN A 122 -14.57 -15.26 -10.99
N LYS A 123 -13.57 -15.97 -11.53
CA LYS A 123 -12.23 -16.06 -10.93
C LYS A 123 -11.54 -14.69 -10.87
N LEU A 124 -11.66 -13.89 -11.93
CA LEU A 124 -11.09 -12.54 -11.96
C LEU A 124 -11.72 -11.65 -10.88
N TYR A 125 -13.04 -11.66 -10.72
CA TYR A 125 -13.69 -10.92 -9.63
C TYR A 125 -13.24 -11.39 -8.25
N ALA A 126 -13.08 -12.69 -8.03
CA ALA A 126 -12.57 -13.21 -6.76
C ALA A 126 -11.11 -12.76 -6.51
N LEU A 127 -10.26 -12.77 -7.54
CA LEU A 127 -8.88 -12.27 -7.45
C LEU A 127 -8.84 -10.76 -7.20
N GLU A 128 -9.70 -9.99 -7.84
CA GLU A 128 -9.81 -8.54 -7.64
C GLU A 128 -10.18 -8.21 -6.19
N GLN A 129 -11.16 -8.91 -5.61
CA GLN A 129 -11.50 -8.77 -4.19
C GLN A 129 -10.33 -9.12 -3.25
N ILE A 130 -9.56 -10.16 -3.58
CA ILE A 130 -8.36 -10.52 -2.81
C ILE A 130 -7.29 -9.43 -2.94
N CYS A 131 -7.05 -8.91 -4.15
CA CYS A 131 -6.11 -7.82 -4.39
C CYS A 131 -6.50 -6.55 -3.63
N GLU A 132 -7.78 -6.17 -3.65
CA GLU A 132 -8.30 -5.06 -2.85
C GLU A 132 -8.06 -5.32 -1.37
N LYS A 133 -8.44 -6.48 -0.84
CA LYS A 133 -8.23 -6.83 0.57
C LYS A 133 -6.74 -6.76 0.96
N LEU A 134 -5.86 -7.33 0.15
CA LEU A 134 -4.41 -7.28 0.38
C LEU A 134 -3.87 -5.84 0.30
N ALA A 135 -4.40 -5.00 -0.58
CA ALA A 135 -4.01 -3.59 -0.66
C ALA A 135 -4.40 -2.83 0.63
N HIS A 136 -5.61 -3.09 1.15
CA HIS A 136 -6.07 -2.52 2.42
C HIS A 136 -5.23 -3.02 3.61
N GLU A 137 -4.92 -4.32 3.67
CA GLU A 137 -4.06 -4.91 4.70
C GLU A 137 -2.62 -4.38 4.63
N ASN A 138 -2.09 -4.16 3.43
CA ASN A 138 -0.76 -3.58 3.26
C ASN A 138 -0.74 -2.10 3.67
N ALA A 139 -1.77 -1.33 3.33
CA ALA A 139 -1.90 0.05 3.78
C ALA A 139 -2.01 0.14 5.31
N SER A 140 -2.81 -0.72 5.93
CA SER A 140 -2.94 -0.75 7.39
C SER A 140 -1.62 -1.16 8.07
N ALA A 141 -0.93 -2.18 7.56
CA ALA A 141 0.38 -2.61 8.06
C ALA A 141 1.48 -1.54 7.91
N ARG A 142 1.47 -0.77 6.82
CA ARG A 142 2.39 0.36 6.65
C ARG A 142 2.12 1.47 7.67
N ASN A 143 0.84 1.78 7.91
CA ASN A 143 0.45 2.80 8.89
C ASN A 143 0.83 2.37 10.32
N THR A 144 0.59 1.11 10.70
CA THR A 144 1.00 0.61 12.03
C THR A 144 2.51 0.60 12.20
N LEU A 145 3.27 0.24 11.17
CA LEU A 145 4.73 0.31 11.20
C LEU A 145 5.24 1.75 11.34
N ALA A 146 4.68 2.69 10.58
CA ALA A 146 5.04 4.10 10.67
C ALA A 146 4.74 4.67 12.08
N ASN A 147 3.58 4.32 12.65
CA ASN A 147 3.23 4.69 14.02
C ASN A 147 4.22 4.10 15.04
N ALA A 148 4.52 2.81 14.97
CA ALA A 148 5.48 2.17 15.87
C ALA A 148 6.90 2.77 15.76
N GLN A 149 7.32 3.19 14.56
CA GLN A 149 8.59 3.90 14.36
C GLN A 149 8.58 5.29 15.02
N ASN A 150 7.49 6.04 14.90
CA ASN A 150 7.32 7.34 15.57
C ASN A 150 7.28 7.19 17.10
N GLU A 151 6.62 6.16 17.61
CA GLU A 151 6.58 5.85 19.03
C GLU A 151 7.98 5.48 19.56
N ARG A 152 8.70 4.58 18.88
CA ARG A 152 10.07 4.20 19.25
C ARG A 152 11.03 5.39 19.24
N SER A 153 10.95 6.25 18.23
CA SER A 153 11.80 7.45 18.14
C SER A 153 11.47 8.46 19.24
N SER A 154 10.19 8.66 19.56
CA SER A 154 9.73 9.49 20.68
C SER A 154 10.26 8.98 22.02
N LEU A 155 10.18 7.66 22.26
CA LEU A 155 10.72 7.03 23.48
C LEU A 155 12.25 7.19 23.57
N LEU A 156 12.97 6.97 22.46
CA LEU A 156 14.42 7.17 22.43
C LEU A 156 14.81 8.63 22.70
N ALA A 157 14.07 9.58 22.14
CA ALA A 157 14.27 11.01 22.40
C ALA A 157 13.99 11.37 23.87
N ALA A 158 12.93 10.82 24.48
CA ALA A 158 12.67 10.96 25.90
C ALA A 158 13.83 10.41 26.75
N CYS A 159 14.31 9.19 26.45
CA CYS A 159 15.47 8.59 27.12
C CYS A 159 16.74 9.45 26.97
N ALA A 160 16.97 10.04 25.79
CA ALA A 160 18.11 10.92 25.54
C ALA A 160 18.01 12.23 26.36
N LEU A 161 16.83 12.83 26.46
CA LEU A 161 16.61 14.04 27.27
C LEU A 161 16.76 13.74 28.78
N LEU A 162 16.20 12.63 29.26
CA LEU A 162 16.30 12.23 30.67
C LEU A 162 17.73 11.84 31.07
N SER A 163 18.43 11.06 30.25
CA SER A 163 19.84 10.74 30.49
C SER A 163 20.73 11.98 30.45
N GLY A 164 20.45 12.91 29.53
CA GLY A 164 21.12 14.22 29.45
C GLY A 164 20.92 15.09 30.70
N ALA A 165 19.80 14.93 31.42
CA ALA A 165 19.53 15.59 32.69
C ALA A 165 20.12 14.85 33.91
N LEU A 166 20.15 13.51 33.87
CA LEU A 166 20.60 12.68 34.99
C LEU A 166 22.10 12.87 35.29
N CYS A 167 22.95 12.91 34.25
CA CYS A 167 24.39 13.07 34.42
C CYS A 167 24.78 14.31 35.25
N PRO A 168 24.37 15.54 34.88
CA PRO A 168 24.70 16.73 35.66
C PRO A 168 24.03 16.78 37.04
N LEU A 169 22.85 16.16 37.20
CA LEU A 169 22.21 16.03 38.53
C LEU A 169 23.01 15.11 39.45
N TYR A 170 23.51 13.99 38.92
CA TYR A 170 24.35 13.06 39.67
C TYR A 170 25.69 13.68 40.07
N GLU A 171 26.38 14.35 39.14
CA GLU A 171 27.62 15.09 39.46
C GLU A 171 27.39 16.11 40.58
N ARG A 172 26.30 16.87 40.50
CA ARG A 172 25.93 17.84 41.52
C ARG A 172 25.61 17.19 42.87
N LEU A 173 24.98 16.02 42.87
CA LEU A 173 24.74 15.24 44.08
C LEU A 173 26.06 14.80 44.72
N CYS A 174 27.02 14.31 43.93
CA CYS A 174 28.35 13.93 44.40
C CYS A 174 29.10 15.12 45.03
N GLU A 175 29.04 16.30 44.39
CA GLU A 175 29.63 17.52 44.92
C GLU A 175 29.03 17.92 46.27
N ILE A 176 27.69 17.92 46.37
CA ILE A 176 26.98 18.26 47.62
C ILE A 176 27.30 17.24 48.71
N SER A 177 27.34 15.94 48.39
CA SER A 177 27.72 14.90 49.34
C SER A 177 29.14 15.10 49.87
N SER A 178 30.08 15.46 48.98
CA SER A 178 31.46 15.78 49.34
C SER A 178 31.55 17.00 50.25
N GLN A 179 30.78 18.05 49.94
CA GLN A 179 30.69 19.25 50.79
C GLN A 179 30.11 18.94 52.17
N ARG A 180 29.07 18.10 52.23
CA ARG A 180 28.46 17.65 53.49
C ARG A 180 29.47 16.87 54.34
N ASN A 181 30.24 15.96 53.75
CA ASN A 181 31.28 15.21 54.47
C ASN A 181 32.34 16.15 55.06
N LEU A 182 32.84 17.10 54.27
CA LEU A 182 33.82 18.07 54.74
C LEU A 182 33.29 18.95 55.89
N LEU A 183 32.02 19.36 55.82
CA LEU A 183 31.40 20.12 56.92
C LEU A 183 31.17 19.25 58.16
N GLN A 184 30.80 17.99 57.98
CA GLN A 184 30.68 17.04 59.09
C GLN A 184 32.03 16.87 59.81
N ASP A 185 33.13 16.76 59.06
CA ASP A 185 34.48 16.66 59.63
C ASP A 185 34.87 17.93 60.39
N GLN A 186 34.52 19.11 59.87
CA GLN A 186 34.74 20.38 60.58
C GLN A 186 33.96 20.49 61.88
N VAL A 187 32.69 20.05 61.89
CA VAL A 187 31.85 20.01 63.10
C VAL A 187 32.44 19.04 64.13
N ASN A 188 32.87 17.85 63.68
CA ASN A 188 33.51 16.85 64.53
C ASN A 188 34.81 17.39 65.15
N LEU A 189 35.65 18.07 64.36
CA LEU A 189 36.87 18.70 64.84
C LEU A 189 36.58 19.83 65.84
N HIS A 190 35.57 20.67 65.58
CA HIS A 190 35.15 21.73 66.49
C HIS A 190 34.69 21.17 67.84
N ASN A 191 33.86 20.12 67.82
CA ASN A 191 33.42 19.42 69.03
C ASN A 191 34.60 18.84 69.81
N LEU A 192 35.58 18.24 69.14
CA LEU A 192 36.79 17.73 69.77
C LEU A 192 37.63 18.85 70.42
N VAL A 193 37.78 19.99 69.75
CA VAL A 193 38.51 21.15 70.29
C VAL A 193 37.78 21.72 71.50
N ASN A 194 36.45 21.87 71.45
CA ASN A 194 35.66 22.34 72.59
C ASN A 194 35.77 21.38 73.79
N GLN A 195 35.76 20.07 73.57
CA GLN A 195 36.00 19.09 74.62
C GLN A 195 37.41 19.24 75.22
N LYS A 196 38.44 19.44 74.39
CA LYS A 196 39.81 19.68 74.88
C LYS A 196 39.93 20.98 75.66
N ILE A 197 39.31 22.06 75.19
CA ILE A 197 39.26 23.36 75.89
C ILE A 197 38.53 23.21 77.23
N GLY A 198 37.40 22.50 77.25
CA GLY A 198 36.66 22.20 78.49
C GLY A 198 37.53 21.42 79.49
N ARG A 199 38.25 20.40 79.04
CA ARG A 199 39.21 19.65 79.90
C ARG A 199 40.36 20.54 80.39
N LEU A 200 40.86 21.45 79.55
CA LEU A 200 41.92 22.40 79.92
C LEU A 200 41.44 23.42 80.95
N LEU A 201 40.21 23.93 80.80
CA LEU A 201 39.54 24.79 81.78
C LEU A 201 39.32 24.08 83.11
N CYS A 202 38.97 22.79 83.11
CA CYS A 202 38.85 22.01 84.33
C CYS A 202 40.22 21.67 84.97
N ALA A 203 41.30 21.67 84.21
CA ALA A 203 42.67 21.40 84.68
C ALA A 203 43.42 22.66 85.16
N LEU A 204 42.90 23.85 84.87
CA LEU A 204 43.42 25.12 85.38
C LEU A 204 42.85 25.37 86.79
N PRO A 205 43.69 25.56 87.82
CA PRO A 205 43.18 25.96 89.14
C PRO A 205 42.61 27.38 89.04
N THR A 206 41.44 27.60 89.62
CA THR A 206 40.83 28.92 89.77
C THR A 206 41.65 29.77 90.74
N ASN A 207 42.74 30.35 90.26
CA ASN A 207 43.34 31.55 90.87
C ASN A 207 43.15 32.69 89.87
N VAL A 208 42.08 33.44 90.11
CA VAL A 208 41.91 34.77 89.54
C VAL A 208 42.80 35.70 90.33
N GLU A 209 43.93 36.09 89.74
CA GLU A 209 44.58 37.34 90.10
C GLU A 209 44.78 38.20 88.86
N ASN A 210 44.30 39.43 89.03
CA ASN A 210 44.43 40.55 88.14
C ASN A 210 45.89 40.76 87.74
N ASN A 211 46.14 41.07 86.47
CA ASN A 211 46.46 42.44 86.04
C ASN A 211 47.03 42.47 84.61
N GLN A 212 46.56 43.49 83.89
CA GLN A 212 47.26 44.24 82.84
C GLN A 212 48.02 43.48 81.74
N ASP A 213 47.48 43.53 80.51
CA ASP A 213 48.35 43.57 79.33
C ASP A 213 47.63 44.20 78.12
N GLU A 214 47.31 45.50 78.23
CA GLU A 214 46.79 46.32 77.11
C GLU A 214 47.84 46.59 76.00
N ALA A 215 49.07 46.08 76.11
CA ALA A 215 50.12 46.29 75.11
C ALA A 215 50.17 45.21 74.00
N ARG A 216 49.41 44.10 74.08
CA ARG A 216 49.50 42.98 73.11
C ARG A 216 48.45 43.02 71.98
N LEU A 217 47.55 44.00 71.96
CA LEU A 217 46.42 44.06 71.02
C LEU A 217 46.76 44.64 69.63
N ARG A 218 47.87 45.35 69.47
CA ARG A 218 48.25 45.93 68.15
C ARG A 218 48.97 44.98 67.22
N GLN A 219 49.65 43.93 67.72
CA GLN A 219 50.36 42.96 66.87
C GLN A 219 49.46 41.85 66.29
N ARG A 220 48.20 41.73 66.77
CA ARG A 220 47.21 40.77 66.24
C ARG A 220 46.45 41.30 65.02
N ARG A 221 46.39 42.62 64.79
CA ARG A 221 45.64 43.20 63.66
C ARG A 221 46.33 42.99 62.29
N ALA A 222 47.66 43.00 62.24
CA ALA A 222 48.41 42.74 61.00
C ALA A 222 48.37 41.25 60.57
N LYS A 223 48.40 40.31 61.53
CA LYS A 223 48.24 38.87 61.25
C LYS A 223 46.83 38.52 60.76
N GLY A 224 45.82 39.26 61.22
CA GLY A 224 44.44 39.14 60.74
C GLY A 224 44.28 39.48 59.26
N LEU A 225 44.93 40.55 58.78
CA LEU A 225 44.87 40.97 57.37
C LEU A 225 45.55 39.97 56.42
N VAL A 226 46.68 39.39 56.82
CA VAL A 226 47.34 38.32 56.04
C VAL A 226 46.47 37.05 55.98
N TYR A 227 45.76 36.73 57.07
CA TYR A 227 44.83 35.60 57.10
C TYR A 227 43.59 35.85 56.21
N VAL A 228 43.06 37.07 56.19
CA VAL A 228 41.97 37.49 55.30
C VAL A 228 42.42 37.44 53.84
N PHE A 229 43.62 37.94 53.51
CA PHE A 229 44.18 37.86 52.16
C PHE A 229 44.37 36.41 51.70
N ARG A 230 44.91 35.52 52.56
CA ARG A 230 45.05 34.09 52.23
C ARG A 230 43.70 33.41 52.02
N ARG A 231 42.68 33.73 52.82
CA ARG A 231 41.31 33.22 52.60
C ARG A 231 40.70 33.73 51.30
N ALA A 232 40.90 35.00 50.97
CA ALA A 232 40.43 35.58 49.71
C ALA A 232 41.10 34.92 48.50
N VAL A 233 42.43 34.73 48.52
CA VAL A 233 43.18 34.06 47.45
C VAL A 233 42.75 32.60 47.29
N ILE A 234 42.54 31.86 48.39
CA ILE A 234 42.03 30.48 48.33
C ILE A 234 40.61 30.44 47.73
N ALA A 235 39.74 31.39 48.11
CA ALA A 235 38.39 31.49 47.56
C ALA A 235 38.42 31.80 46.05
N VAL A 236 39.29 32.73 45.61
CA VAL A 236 39.48 33.07 44.19
C VAL A 236 40.05 31.89 43.40
N LEU A 237 41.04 31.18 43.93
CA LEU A 237 41.60 29.98 43.28
C LEU A 237 40.58 28.84 43.21
N ALA A 238 39.75 28.66 44.24
CA ALA A 238 38.66 27.69 44.23
C ALA A 238 37.60 28.07 43.19
N ALA A 239 37.20 29.34 43.11
CA ALA A 239 36.28 29.85 42.11
C ALA A 239 36.83 29.72 40.68
N ASN A 240 38.12 29.97 40.46
CA ASN A 240 38.75 29.84 39.14
C ASN A 240 38.89 28.38 38.71
N ARG A 241 39.16 27.46 39.65
CA ARG A 241 39.12 26.00 39.40
C ARG A 241 37.70 25.52 39.09
N LEU A 242 36.69 26.00 39.82
CA LEU A 242 35.27 25.75 39.52
C LEU A 242 34.88 26.28 38.13
N ARG A 243 35.42 27.44 37.72
CA ARG A 243 35.17 28.03 36.40
C ARG A 243 35.79 27.21 35.25
N VAL A 244 37.00 26.67 35.45
CA VAL A 244 37.68 25.79 34.48
C VAL A 244 36.99 24.43 34.38
N LEU A 245 36.48 23.89 35.50
CA LEU A 245 35.65 22.68 35.48
C LEU A 245 34.32 22.90 34.74
N ALA A 246 33.74 24.11 34.83
CA ALA A 246 32.52 24.46 34.12
C ALA A 246 32.72 24.61 32.59
N GLN A 247 33.95 24.80 32.10
CA GLN A 247 34.26 25.02 30.67
C GLN A 247 34.29 23.73 29.81
N HIS A 248 34.12 22.55 30.41
CA HIS A 248 34.21 21.25 29.70
C HIS A 248 32.87 20.50 29.58
N SER A 249 31.74 21.20 29.59
CA SER A 249 30.42 20.57 29.41
C SER A 249 29.63 21.22 28.27
N CYS A 250 29.32 20.45 27.24
CA CYS A 250 28.44 20.87 26.15
C CYS A 250 26.98 20.79 26.65
N SER A 251 26.54 21.84 27.35
CA SER A 251 25.15 21.96 27.79
C SER A 251 24.24 22.30 26.62
N LEU A 252 23.19 21.52 26.40
CA LEU A 252 22.16 21.80 25.39
C LEU A 252 21.25 22.94 25.86
N PHE A 253 20.78 22.86 27.11
CA PHE A 253 20.04 23.94 27.76
C PHE A 253 19.99 23.80 29.30
N ILE A 254 19.51 24.85 29.98
CA ILE A 254 19.19 24.84 31.41
C ILE A 254 17.68 25.03 31.53
N TRP A 255 17.01 24.08 32.18
CA TRP A 255 15.61 24.15 32.55
C TRP A 255 15.48 24.75 33.95
N THR A 256 14.60 25.73 34.12
CA THR A 256 14.31 26.35 35.42
C THR A 256 12.82 26.18 35.71
N ASP A 257 12.49 25.61 36.86
CA ASP A 257 11.12 25.61 37.37
C ASP A 257 10.70 27.06 37.63
N SER A 258 9.66 27.51 36.93
CA SER A 258 9.15 28.90 37.02
C SER A 258 8.59 29.24 38.40
N SER A 259 8.35 28.24 39.25
CA SER A 259 7.66 28.42 40.53
C SER A 259 8.58 28.58 41.75
N ARG A 260 9.89 28.30 41.64
CA ARG A 260 10.83 28.39 42.78
C ARG A 260 12.16 29.01 42.37
N ARG A 261 12.74 29.86 43.22
CA ARG A 261 14.15 30.36 43.09
C ARG A 261 15.15 29.20 43.30
N SER A 262 15.08 28.17 42.45
CA SER A 262 15.93 26.99 42.49
C SER A 262 16.96 27.06 41.35
N ILE A 263 18.10 26.43 41.59
CA ILE A 263 19.21 26.35 40.63
C ILE A 263 18.79 25.37 39.53
N GLY A 264 18.61 25.88 38.30
CA GLY A 264 18.08 25.14 37.15
C GLY A 264 18.79 23.82 36.85
N ILE A 265 18.05 22.87 36.27
CA ILE A 265 18.52 21.56 35.83
C ILE A 265 19.17 21.73 34.46
N ARG A 266 20.46 21.40 34.36
CA ARG A 266 21.19 21.39 33.09
C ARG A 266 20.87 20.10 32.33
N VAL A 267 20.63 20.17 31.03
CA VAL A 267 20.49 19.02 30.14
C VAL A 267 21.67 19.04 29.16
N CYS A 268 22.48 17.99 29.16
CA CYS A 268 23.67 17.84 28.33
C CYS A 268 23.40 16.85 27.18
N VAL A 269 24.09 17.02 26.04
CA VAL A 269 24.08 16.05 24.93
C VAL A 269 25.43 15.35 24.85
N GLY A 270 25.41 14.03 24.63
CA GLY A 270 26.61 13.23 24.49
C GLY A 270 27.33 13.50 23.16
N GLU A 271 28.63 13.80 23.22
CA GLU A 271 29.52 13.71 22.07
C GLU A 271 30.17 12.31 22.06
N PRO A 272 30.22 11.57 20.93
CA PRO A 272 30.88 10.28 20.88
C PRO A 272 32.39 10.49 20.83
N ARG A 273 33.03 10.75 21.98
CA ARG A 273 34.49 10.78 22.08
C ARG A 273 35.00 9.99 23.28
N GLY A 274 35.59 8.84 22.93
CA GLY A 274 36.80 8.32 23.55
C GLY A 274 36.66 7.89 25.01
N ARG A 275 36.50 6.57 25.20
CA ARG A 275 36.69 5.82 26.44
C ARG A 275 37.64 6.55 27.40
N ARG A 276 37.07 7.24 28.40
CA ARG A 276 37.73 7.39 29.68
C ARG A 276 36.99 6.47 30.63
N ASN A 277 37.72 5.49 31.11
CA ASN A 277 37.24 4.37 31.90
C ASN A 277 36.31 4.85 33.04
N LEU A 278 35.00 4.63 32.87
CA LEU A 278 34.07 4.60 33.99
C LEU A 278 34.28 3.25 34.69
N GLN A 279 35.26 3.23 35.58
CA GLN A 279 35.32 2.23 36.63
C GLN A 279 35.13 2.96 37.95
N PHE A 280 33.89 3.30 38.29
CA PHE A 280 33.56 3.77 39.62
C PHE A 280 32.09 3.49 39.96
N CYS A 281 31.88 3.00 41.19
CA CYS A 281 30.62 2.82 41.90
C CYS A 281 29.83 1.52 41.62
N SER A 282 30.39 0.39 42.04
CA SER A 282 29.61 -0.75 42.53
C SER A 282 30.03 -1.04 43.97
N THR A 283 29.59 -0.22 44.92
CA THR A 283 29.68 -0.53 46.34
C THR A 283 28.57 0.20 47.09
N GLY A 284 27.63 -0.57 47.63
CA GLY A 284 26.73 -0.12 48.69
C GLY A 284 25.37 0.38 48.23
N PHE A 285 24.58 -0.47 47.58
CA PHE A 285 23.12 -0.40 47.74
C PHE A 285 22.71 -1.74 48.35
N GLU A 286 22.38 -1.72 49.63
CA GLU A 286 21.60 -2.80 50.22
C GLU A 286 20.20 -2.74 49.59
N GLU A 287 19.70 -3.91 49.18
CA GLU A 287 18.40 -4.09 48.55
C GLU A 287 17.28 -3.70 49.53
N GLU A 288 16.83 -2.44 49.45
CA GLU A 288 15.47 -2.10 49.89
C GLU A 288 14.51 -2.62 48.82
N GLY A 289 13.88 -3.77 49.12
CA GLY A 289 12.80 -4.35 48.34
C GLY A 289 11.60 -3.41 48.30
N VAL A 290 11.60 -2.49 47.33
CA VAL A 290 10.40 -1.80 46.86
C VAL A 290 9.66 -2.76 45.94
N ASP A 291 8.33 -2.79 46.04
CA ASP A 291 7.45 -3.74 45.35
C ASP A 291 7.68 -3.70 43.83
N CYS A 292 8.52 -4.61 43.33
CA CYS A 292 8.95 -4.65 41.93
C CYS A 292 7.77 -4.76 40.94
N ILE A 293 6.62 -5.22 41.43
CA ILE A 293 5.39 -5.39 40.67
C ILE A 293 4.73 -4.03 40.41
N GLU A 294 4.60 -3.17 41.42
CA GLU A 294 4.04 -1.81 41.24
C GLU A 294 4.92 -0.93 40.35
N ALA A 295 6.25 -1.10 40.45
CA ALA A 295 7.20 -0.43 39.56
C ALA A 295 7.07 -0.93 38.12
N LEU A 296 6.86 -2.23 37.91
CA LEU A 296 6.65 -2.83 36.59
C LEU A 296 5.32 -2.40 35.98
N ASP A 297 4.24 -2.39 36.76
CA ASP A 297 2.90 -1.95 36.34
C ASP A 297 2.90 -0.45 35.98
N TRP A 298 3.61 0.38 36.74
CA TRP A 298 3.78 1.79 36.41
C TRP A 298 4.62 2.00 35.13
N LEU A 299 5.75 1.29 35.00
CA LEU A 299 6.63 1.37 33.83
C LEU A 299 5.99 0.82 32.54
N THR A 300 5.01 -0.08 32.67
CA THR A 300 4.25 -0.64 31.54
C THR A 300 2.89 0.03 31.32
N SER A 301 2.58 1.08 32.10
CA SER A 301 1.28 1.76 32.01
C SER A 301 1.08 2.48 30.67
N SER A 302 -0.13 2.35 30.11
CA SER A 302 -0.53 3.05 28.89
C SER A 302 -0.54 4.57 29.06
N ASP A 303 -0.81 5.04 30.27
CA ASP A 303 -0.92 6.45 30.59
C ASP A 303 0.48 7.10 30.61
N LEU A 304 1.49 6.41 31.15
CA LEU A 304 2.89 6.83 31.04
C LEU A 304 3.36 6.81 29.59
N TYR A 305 3.03 5.77 28.84
CA TYR A 305 3.38 5.63 27.43
C TYR A 305 2.86 6.81 26.58
N THR A 306 1.56 7.11 26.70
CA THR A 306 0.90 8.20 25.97
C THR A 306 1.38 9.57 26.44
N ALA A 307 1.66 9.75 27.74
CA ALA A 307 2.26 10.97 28.27
C ALA A 307 3.67 11.23 27.72
N ILE A 308 4.50 10.20 27.58
CA ILE A 308 5.85 10.33 27.01
C ILE A 308 5.76 10.71 25.52
N ILE A 309 4.97 9.98 24.74
CA ILE A 309 4.84 10.23 23.29
C ILE A 309 4.27 11.63 23.02
N SER A 310 3.20 12.02 23.72
CA SER A 310 2.60 13.34 23.56
C SER A 310 3.56 14.48 23.93
N SER A 311 4.37 14.30 24.97
CA SER A 311 5.36 15.30 25.42
C SER A 311 6.47 15.55 24.39
N VAL A 312 6.84 14.52 23.62
CA VAL A 312 7.98 14.57 22.68
C VAL A 312 7.54 14.74 21.22
N SER A 313 6.24 14.72 20.94
CA SER A 313 5.65 14.90 19.60
C SER A 313 6.20 16.10 18.82
N GLU A 314 6.28 17.29 19.42
CA GLU A 314 6.81 18.50 18.79
C GLU A 314 8.29 18.39 18.41
N LEU A 315 9.09 17.69 19.22
CA LEU A 315 10.50 17.42 18.91
C LEU A 315 10.60 16.40 17.78
N GLN A 316 9.73 15.39 17.76
CA GLN A 316 9.69 14.37 16.71
C GLN A 316 9.32 14.96 15.34
N ASP A 317 8.39 15.92 15.30
CA ASP A 317 8.01 16.63 14.08
C ASP A 317 9.16 17.44 13.47
N VAL A 318 10.03 18.01 14.31
CA VAL A 318 11.24 18.73 13.88
C VAL A 318 12.32 17.76 13.41
N LEU A 319 12.45 16.59 14.06
CA LEU A 319 13.43 15.56 13.67
C LEU A 319 13.05 14.85 12.35
N ASN A 320 11.75 14.66 12.10
CA ASN A 320 11.24 13.99 10.89
C ASN A 320 11.29 14.87 9.62
N LYS A 321 11.61 16.17 9.76
CA LYS A 321 11.77 17.12 8.65
C LYS A 321 13.23 17.57 8.57
N PRO A 322 14.15 16.74 8.06
CA PRO A 322 15.55 17.15 7.91
C PRO A 322 15.63 18.18 6.79
N ASP A 323 15.78 19.46 7.14
CA ASP A 323 16.14 20.50 6.18
C ASP A 323 17.67 20.69 6.23
N PRO A 324 18.44 20.12 5.28
CA PRO A 324 19.89 19.97 5.40
C PRO A 324 20.66 21.30 5.36
N ASN A 325 20.03 22.42 5.01
CA ASN A 325 20.71 23.70 4.75
C ASN A 325 20.39 24.82 5.76
N SER A 326 19.72 24.52 6.86
CA SER A 326 19.19 25.57 7.73
C SER A 326 19.96 25.68 9.06
N TRP A 327 20.80 26.70 9.21
CA TRP A 327 21.32 27.15 10.51
C TRP A 327 20.18 27.53 11.50
N LEU A 328 18.96 27.78 11.01
CA LEU A 328 17.77 28.03 11.82
C LEU A 328 17.23 26.73 12.46
N SER A 329 17.62 25.56 11.95
CA SER A 329 17.23 24.24 12.51
C SER A 329 17.77 24.03 13.93
N GLY A 330 18.94 24.57 14.26
CA GLY A 330 19.55 24.41 15.59
C GLY A 330 18.75 25.11 16.68
N GLN A 331 18.33 26.36 16.44
CA GLN A 331 17.55 27.13 17.43
C GLN A 331 16.14 26.56 17.61
N SER A 332 15.50 26.13 16.50
CA SER A 332 14.21 25.45 16.52
C SER A 332 14.29 24.11 17.25
N LEU A 333 15.33 23.30 16.99
CA LEU A 333 15.59 22.03 17.67
C LEU A 333 15.80 22.23 19.18
N ILE A 334 16.59 23.23 19.58
CA ILE A 334 16.83 23.55 20.99
C ILE A 334 15.52 24.01 21.67
N SER A 335 14.70 24.82 21.01
CA SER A 335 13.40 25.24 21.55
C SER A 335 12.41 24.09 21.67
N ALA A 336 12.35 23.20 20.67
CA ALA A 336 11.51 22.01 20.70
C ALA A 336 11.97 21.05 21.80
N ALA A 337 13.28 20.82 21.94
CA ALA A 337 13.84 20.00 23.01
C ALA A 337 13.54 20.58 24.41
N LYS A 338 13.64 21.89 24.60
CA LYS A 338 13.27 22.58 25.85
C LYS A 338 11.80 22.40 26.19
N ASN A 339 10.91 22.63 25.22
CA ASN A 339 9.47 22.54 25.41
C ASN A 339 9.04 21.09 25.65
N SER A 340 9.58 20.13 24.89
CA SER A 340 9.33 18.70 25.08
C SER A 340 9.83 18.21 26.44
N PHE A 341 11.00 18.67 26.88
CA PHE A 341 11.50 18.34 28.21
C PHE A 341 10.64 18.94 29.33
N ALA A 342 10.19 20.20 29.18
CA ALA A 342 9.30 20.82 30.15
C ALA A 342 7.96 20.05 30.27
N LYS A 343 7.32 19.74 29.13
CA LYS A 343 6.10 18.93 29.08
C LYS A 343 6.29 17.54 29.68
N LEU A 344 7.42 16.89 29.36
CA LEU A 344 7.77 15.59 29.91
C LEU A 344 7.89 15.66 31.43
N MET A 345 8.60 16.65 31.97
CA MET A 345 8.76 16.83 33.41
C MET A 345 7.45 17.19 34.11
N ASP A 346 6.60 18.02 33.49
CA ASP A 346 5.29 18.37 34.03
C ASP A 346 4.34 17.16 34.07
N ASN A 347 4.32 16.36 33.01
CA ASN A 347 3.49 15.14 32.94
C ASN A 347 4.00 14.05 33.88
N LEU A 348 5.32 13.85 33.96
CA LEU A 348 5.94 12.94 34.93
C LEU A 348 5.66 13.39 36.36
N ARG A 349 5.69 14.70 36.65
CA ARG A 349 5.32 15.22 37.98
C ARG A 349 3.89 14.84 38.35
N ILE A 350 2.94 15.04 37.44
CA ILE A 350 1.52 14.69 37.68
C ILE A 350 1.37 13.18 37.90
N LEU A 351 2.02 12.35 37.08
CA LEU A 351 1.98 10.89 37.20
C LEU A 351 2.65 10.38 38.48
N MET A 352 3.73 11.03 38.93
CA MET A 352 4.43 10.68 40.17
C MET A 352 3.72 11.18 41.43
N GLU A 353 3.00 12.31 41.37
CA GLU A 353 2.16 12.80 42.46
C GLU A 353 0.90 11.93 42.67
N ALA A 354 0.42 11.28 41.61
CA ALA A 354 -0.73 10.37 41.66
C ALA A 354 -0.40 9.01 42.32
N VAL A 355 0.86 8.58 42.30
CA VAL A 355 1.30 7.38 43.03
C VAL A 355 1.47 7.77 44.50
N GLN A 356 0.50 7.41 45.35
CA GLN A 356 0.67 7.46 46.80
C GLN A 356 1.70 6.39 47.22
N VAL A 357 2.97 6.63 46.91
CA VAL A 357 4.06 5.92 47.57
C VAL A 357 3.98 6.38 49.02
N ASN A 358 3.50 5.48 49.88
CA ASN A 358 3.67 5.55 51.32
C ASN A 358 5.12 5.96 51.54
N PRO A 359 5.42 7.18 52.02
CA PRO A 359 6.73 7.77 51.83
C PRO A 359 7.73 6.86 52.53
N CYS A 360 8.43 6.08 51.70
CA CYS A 360 9.64 5.41 52.10
C CYS A 360 10.46 6.50 52.78
N ARG A 361 11.06 6.22 53.94
CA ARG A 361 11.66 7.18 54.89
C ARG A 361 12.63 8.22 54.32
N CYS A 362 12.83 8.27 53.01
CA CYS A 362 13.23 9.42 52.22
C CYS A 362 12.13 10.51 52.15
N THR A 363 11.52 10.88 53.28
CA THR A 363 10.75 12.13 53.37
C THR A 363 11.67 13.28 52.99
N ALA A 364 11.29 13.99 51.93
CA ALA A 364 11.68 15.35 51.58
C ALA A 364 12.82 15.95 52.44
N TYR A 365 14.04 15.95 51.90
CA TYR A 365 15.10 16.91 52.30
C TYR A 365 14.76 18.35 51.86
N LEU A 366 13.47 18.73 51.93
CA LEU A 366 12.99 20.10 52.02
C LEU A 366 12.76 20.45 53.50
N GLU A 367 13.62 19.94 54.38
CA GLU A 367 13.68 20.46 55.76
C GLU A 367 14.04 21.93 55.68
N ARG A 368 13.19 22.76 56.29
CA ARG A 368 13.28 24.21 56.38
C ARG A 368 14.51 24.70 57.18
N ASP A 369 15.47 23.82 57.45
CA ASP A 369 16.76 24.05 58.11
C ASP A 369 17.89 23.19 57.51
N SER A 370 17.69 22.64 56.31
CA SER A 370 18.71 21.83 55.65
C SER A 370 20.02 22.61 55.50
N LEU A 371 21.14 21.88 55.62
CA LEU A 371 22.49 22.44 55.47
C LEU A 371 22.62 23.23 54.16
N ILE A 372 21.96 22.75 53.09
CA ILE A 372 21.90 23.39 51.77
C ILE A 372 21.23 24.77 51.85
N GLN A 373 20.08 24.87 52.52
CA GLN A 373 19.39 26.16 52.70
C GLN A 373 20.19 27.10 53.61
N ARG A 374 20.80 26.59 54.68
CA ARG A 374 21.66 27.40 55.59
C ARG A 374 22.92 27.90 54.89
N LEU A 375 23.55 27.08 54.04
CA LEU A 375 24.69 27.47 53.22
C LEU A 375 24.30 28.46 52.13
N ALA A 376 23.19 28.22 51.41
CA ALA A 376 22.70 29.12 50.37
C ALA A 376 22.32 30.49 50.96
N CYS A 377 21.59 30.53 52.07
CA CYS A 377 21.26 31.76 52.77
C CYS A 377 22.49 32.43 53.38
N GLY A 378 23.43 31.66 53.95
CA GLY A 378 24.69 32.17 54.49
C GLY A 378 25.59 32.80 53.41
N LEU A 379 25.76 32.12 52.28
CA LEU A 379 26.49 32.64 51.11
C LEU A 379 25.79 33.86 50.52
N HIS A 380 24.46 33.83 50.39
CA HIS A 380 23.71 34.99 49.89
C HIS A 380 23.84 36.20 50.84
N ARG A 381 23.88 35.97 52.16
CA ARG A 381 24.08 37.05 53.14
C ARG A 381 25.50 37.61 53.06
N VAL A 382 26.51 36.76 52.90
CA VAL A 382 27.91 37.18 52.71
C VAL A 382 28.09 37.94 51.39
N ASN A 383 27.45 37.49 50.31
CA ASN A 383 27.55 38.13 49.00
C ASN A 383 26.81 39.48 48.97
N ALA A 384 25.66 39.59 49.63
CA ALA A 384 24.96 40.86 49.82
C ALA A 384 25.79 41.84 50.67
N GLN A 385 26.44 41.36 51.73
CA GLN A 385 27.34 42.18 52.55
C GLN A 385 28.62 42.58 51.79
N ALA A 386 29.13 41.74 50.88
CA ALA A 386 30.26 42.11 50.03
C ALA A 386 29.89 43.23 49.03
N LEU A 387 28.68 43.16 48.45
CA LEU A 387 28.13 44.21 47.59
C LEU A 387 27.91 45.54 48.34
N GLU A 388 27.44 45.51 49.59
CA GLU A 388 27.30 46.71 50.43
C GLU A 388 28.64 47.36 50.80
N VAL A 389 29.72 46.58 50.84
CA VAL A 389 31.08 47.06 51.16
C VAL A 389 31.88 47.38 49.88
N GLY A 390 31.28 47.26 48.69
CA GLY A 390 31.87 47.66 47.42
C GLY A 390 32.99 46.74 46.91
N LEU A 391 32.85 45.42 47.13
CA LEU A 391 33.69 44.38 46.55
C LEU A 391 33.01 43.65 45.39
#